data_AF-A0A151FAD8-F1
#
_entry.id   AF-A0A151FAD8-F1
#
_cell.length_a   1.000
_cell.length_b   1.000
_cell.length_c   1.000
_cell.angle_alpha   90.00
_cell.angle_beta   90.00
_cell.angle_gamma   90.00
#
_symmetry.space_group_name_H-M   'P 1'
#
loop_
_entity.id
_entity.type
_entity.pdbx_description
1 polymer ?
#
loop_
_entity_poly.entity_id
_entity_poly.type
_entity_poly.pdbx_seq_one_letter_code
_entity_poly.pdbx_strand_id
1 'polypeptide(L)'
;MRDVTLCNIIALLFGLASLLLAFTYLGSSSSQYVRWIVVTGVGAVIFGAVNLYLVLAEQKEIEKRTKLAEDLFIRTFGKKADKVEPILREICTLGPLAQILSDKTMRAKFRSGKKVYKGTVDVKNEVLHIEEPELVPVYADESIPLWKEVSKLHKNGTPKKVEYYDGNEFPHGEEYLDENGALKRGSWRRYKGREEYWNPEKEEWEPI
;
A
#
# COMPACT_ATOMS: atom_id res chain seq x y z
N MET A 1 9.68 3.38 -5.81
CA MET A 1 9.36 3.17 -7.25
C MET A 1 10.40 3.78 -8.19
N ARG A 2 10.85 5.04 -8.02
CA ARG A 2 11.93 5.64 -8.84
C ARG A 2 13.21 4.79 -8.89
N ASP A 3 13.58 4.18 -7.78
CA ASP A 3 14.83 3.41 -7.68
C ASP A 3 14.77 2.08 -8.46
N VAL A 4 13.59 1.45 -8.53
CA VAL A 4 13.38 0.19 -9.27
C VAL A 4 13.45 0.42 -10.78
N THR A 5 12.86 1.51 -11.27
CA THR A 5 12.93 1.89 -12.69
C THR A 5 14.37 2.22 -13.10
N LEU A 6 15.12 2.92 -12.24
CA LEU A 6 16.53 3.24 -12.49
C LEU A 6 17.40 1.98 -12.57
N CYS A 7 17.23 1.03 -11.64
CA CYS A 7 17.94 -0.25 -11.65
C CYS A 7 17.65 -1.06 -12.93
N ASN A 8 16.39 -1.10 -13.38
CA ASN A 8 16.01 -1.81 -14.61
C ASN A 8 16.61 -1.16 -15.86
N ILE A 9 16.66 0.17 -15.92
CA ILE A 9 17.32 0.91 -17.01
C ILE A 9 18.82 0.61 -17.02
N ILE A 10 19.47 0.64 -15.84
CA ILE A 10 20.90 0.33 -15.71
C ILE A 10 21.19 -1.11 -16.18
N ALA A 11 20.40 -2.09 -15.76
CA ALA A 11 20.56 -3.48 -16.17
C ALA A 11 20.44 -3.65 -17.71
N LEU A 12 19.48 -2.96 -18.33
CA LEU A 12 19.29 -2.98 -19.79
C LEU A 12 20.48 -2.35 -20.52
N LEU A 13 21.01 -1.23 -20.00
CA LEU A 13 22.21 -0.57 -20.55
C LEU A 13 23.46 -1.45 -20.42
N PHE A 14 23.66 -2.13 -19.28
CA PHE A 14 24.75 -3.09 -19.10
C PHE A 14 24.63 -4.29 -20.05
N GLY A 15 23.42 -4.81 -20.26
CA GLY A 15 23.18 -5.89 -21.23
C GLY A 15 23.52 -5.47 -22.67
N LEU A 16 23.11 -4.27 -23.07
CA LEU A 16 23.43 -3.70 -24.39
C LEU A 16 24.94 -3.44 -24.57
N ALA A 17 25.60 -2.88 -23.55
CA ALA A 17 27.05 -2.66 -23.59
C ALA A 17 27.83 -3.98 -23.71
N SER A 18 27.38 -5.03 -23.01
CA SER A 18 27.97 -6.37 -23.08
C SER A 18 27.84 -6.99 -24.47
N LEU A 19 26.70 -6.78 -25.13
CA LEU A 19 26.47 -7.22 -26.51
C LEU A 19 27.35 -6.45 -27.50
N LEU A 20 27.46 -5.13 -27.35
CA LEU A 20 28.34 -4.29 -28.17
C LEU A 20 29.81 -4.71 -28.05
N LEU A 21 30.28 -5.02 -26.83
CA LEU A 21 31.62 -5.57 -26.60
C LEU A 21 31.77 -6.95 -27.23
N ALA A 22 30.77 -7.82 -27.17
CA ALA A 22 30.86 -9.13 -27.84
C ALA A 22 31.01 -9.00 -29.36
N PHE A 23 30.37 -8.01 -29.99
CA PHE A 23 30.52 -7.71 -31.42
C PHE A 23 31.94 -7.28 -31.81
N THR A 24 32.70 -6.63 -30.92
CA THR A 24 34.10 -6.27 -31.21
C THR A 24 35.08 -7.45 -31.15
N TYR A 25 34.68 -8.58 -30.55
CA TYR A 25 35.50 -9.80 -30.42
C TYR A 25 35.05 -10.96 -31.33
N LEU A 26 34.04 -10.72 -32.18
CA LEU A 26 33.52 -11.64 -33.20
C LEU A 26 34.57 -11.84 -34.32
N GLY A 27 35.58 -12.66 -34.03
CA GLY A 27 36.72 -12.93 -34.92
C GLY A 27 37.95 -13.50 -34.20
N SER A 28 37.99 -13.44 -32.86
CA SER A 28 39.08 -14.02 -32.06
C SER A 28 38.87 -15.52 -31.78
N SER A 29 39.96 -16.27 -31.60
CA SER A 29 39.98 -17.72 -31.32
C SER A 29 39.25 -18.14 -30.02
N SER A 30 38.80 -17.17 -29.21
CA SER A 30 38.13 -17.35 -27.92
C SER A 30 36.62 -17.63 -28.05
N SER A 31 36.25 -18.53 -28.96
CA SER A 31 34.85 -18.72 -29.44
C SER A 31 33.84 -19.12 -28.36
N GLN A 32 34.26 -19.80 -27.28
CA GLN A 32 33.34 -20.23 -26.21
C GLN A 32 32.98 -19.09 -25.25
N TYR A 33 33.93 -18.22 -24.90
CA TYR A 33 33.68 -17.09 -23.99
C TYR A 33 32.79 -16.04 -24.63
N VAL A 34 33.02 -15.72 -25.90
CA VAL A 34 32.17 -14.76 -26.66
C VAL A 34 30.72 -15.26 -26.72
N ARG A 35 30.50 -16.58 -26.91
CA ARG A 35 29.15 -17.17 -26.90
C ARG A 35 28.45 -16.97 -25.56
N TRP A 36 29.12 -17.20 -24.43
CA TRP A 36 28.54 -16.99 -23.10
C TRP A 36 28.19 -15.53 -22.86
N ILE A 37 29.05 -14.58 -23.26
CA ILE A 37 28.78 -13.13 -23.14
C ILE A 37 27.56 -12.73 -23.97
N VAL A 38 27.41 -13.26 -25.20
CA VAL A 38 26.22 -13.00 -26.02
C VAL A 38 24.97 -13.57 -25.36
N VAL A 39 25.02 -14.82 -24.89
CA VAL A 39 23.85 -15.47 -24.26
C VAL A 39 23.43 -14.72 -22.99
N THR A 40 24.36 -14.36 -22.11
CA THR A 40 24.05 -13.61 -20.89
C THR A 40 23.62 -12.18 -21.19
N GLY A 41 24.24 -11.52 -22.18
CA GLY A 41 23.89 -10.18 -22.64
C GLY A 41 22.47 -10.12 -23.22
N VAL A 42 22.12 -11.05 -24.12
CA VAL A 42 20.74 -11.16 -24.66
C VAL A 42 19.75 -11.45 -23.53
N GLY A 43 20.07 -12.39 -22.64
CA GLY A 43 19.23 -12.73 -21.49
C GLY A 43 18.96 -11.52 -20.57
N ALA A 44 20.00 -10.74 -20.27
CA ALA A 44 19.88 -9.52 -19.46
C ALA A 44 19.03 -8.44 -20.14
N VAL A 45 19.17 -8.26 -21.46
CA VAL A 45 18.34 -7.29 -22.22
C VAL A 45 16.88 -7.71 -22.21
N ILE A 46 16.57 -8.99 -22.48
CA ILE A 46 15.20 -9.50 -22.47
C ILE A 46 14.60 -9.34 -21.06
N PHE A 47 15.32 -9.77 -20.03
CA PHE A 47 14.86 -9.66 -18.65
C PHE A 47 14.62 -8.19 -18.24
N GLY A 48 15.55 -7.29 -18.56
CA GLY A 48 15.41 -5.86 -18.28
C GLY A 48 14.21 -5.24 -19.01
N ALA A 49 14.00 -5.59 -20.28
CA ALA A 49 12.89 -5.09 -21.08
C ALA A 49 11.52 -5.58 -20.56
N VAL A 50 11.42 -6.86 -20.18
CA VAL A 50 10.20 -7.43 -19.59
C VAL A 50 9.88 -6.76 -18.25
N ASN A 51 10.85 -6.62 -17.36
CA ASN A 51 10.64 -5.95 -16.07
C ASN A 51 10.25 -4.48 -16.24
N LEU A 52 10.89 -3.75 -17.16
CA LEU A 52 10.53 -2.38 -17.46
C LEU A 52 9.10 -2.28 -18.00
N TYR A 53 8.72 -3.16 -18.92
CA TYR A 53 7.36 -3.23 -19.44
C TYR A 53 6.32 -3.47 -18.34
N LEU A 54 6.58 -4.43 -17.44
CA LEU A 54 5.69 -4.73 -16.31
C LEU A 54 5.51 -3.52 -15.39
N VAL A 55 6.61 -2.83 -15.03
CA VAL A 55 6.56 -1.62 -14.20
C VAL A 55 5.77 -0.49 -14.88
N LEU A 56 5.96 -0.28 -16.19
CA LEU A 56 5.22 0.74 -16.94
C LEU A 56 3.74 0.38 -17.06
N ALA A 57 3.41 -0.89 -17.26
CA ALA A 57 2.03 -1.37 -17.31
C ALA A 57 1.33 -1.18 -15.96
N GLU A 58 2.01 -1.49 -14.86
CA GLU A 58 1.50 -1.26 -13.50
C GLU A 58 1.27 0.23 -13.21
N GLN A 59 2.21 1.10 -13.58
CA GLN A 59 2.05 2.55 -13.43
C GLN A 59 0.84 3.07 -14.20
N LYS A 60 0.66 2.62 -15.44
CA LYS A 60 -0.49 3.02 -16.27
C LYS A 60 -1.82 2.55 -15.68
N GLU A 61 -1.85 1.36 -15.09
CA GLU A 61 -3.02 0.85 -14.35
C GLU A 61 -3.31 1.70 -13.10
N ILE A 62 -2.29 2.03 -12.30
CA ILE A 62 -2.43 2.89 -11.12
C ILE A 62 -2.94 4.28 -11.51
N GLU A 63 -2.40 4.89 -12.57
CA GLU A 63 -2.87 6.18 -13.08
C GLU A 63 -4.33 6.13 -13.53
N LYS A 64 -4.72 5.08 -14.26
CA LYS A 64 -6.11 4.88 -14.70
C LYS A 64 -7.06 4.78 -13.50
N ARG A 65 -6.70 3.99 -12.48
CA ARG A 65 -7.52 3.83 -11.26
C ARG A 65 -7.53 5.11 -10.42
N THR A 66 -6.44 5.86 -10.38
CA THR A 66 -6.36 7.16 -9.70
C THR A 66 -7.28 8.18 -10.36
N LYS A 67 -7.33 8.22 -11.70
CA LYS A 67 -8.30 9.05 -12.44
C LYS A 67 -9.74 8.65 -12.14
N LEU A 68 -10.04 7.35 -12.13
CA LEU A 68 -11.37 6.87 -11.71
C LEU A 68 -11.70 7.33 -10.28
N ALA A 69 -10.74 7.24 -9.34
CA ALA A 69 -10.92 7.72 -7.98
C ALA A 69 -11.23 9.23 -7.93
N GLU A 70 -10.52 10.05 -8.71
CA GLU A 70 -10.79 11.49 -8.84
C GLU A 70 -12.22 11.76 -9.35
N ASP A 71 -12.63 11.07 -10.41
CA ASP A 71 -13.97 11.23 -10.99
C ASP A 71 -15.06 10.82 -10.00
N LEU A 72 -14.89 9.69 -9.31
CA LEU A 72 -15.84 9.23 -8.30
C LEU A 72 -15.89 10.16 -7.09
N PHE A 73 -14.76 10.74 -6.68
CA PHE A 73 -14.74 11.74 -5.62
C PHE A 73 -15.54 12.98 -6.01
N ILE A 74 -15.40 13.46 -7.25
CA ILE A 74 -16.20 14.58 -7.77
C ILE A 74 -17.69 14.23 -7.78
N ARG A 75 -18.06 13.03 -8.24
CA ARG A 75 -19.46 12.58 -8.22
C ARG A 75 -20.04 12.51 -6.80
N THR A 76 -19.23 12.10 -5.83
CA THR A 76 -19.66 11.91 -4.44
C THR A 76 -19.78 13.24 -3.68
N PHE A 77 -18.85 14.16 -3.87
CA PHE A 77 -18.76 15.40 -3.07
C PHE A 77 -19.07 16.68 -3.84
N GLY A 78 -19.32 16.60 -5.15
CA GLY A 78 -19.59 17.75 -6.02
C GLY A 78 -18.39 18.68 -6.22
N LYS A 79 -17.17 18.25 -5.85
CA LYS A 79 -15.95 19.05 -5.94
C LYS A 79 -14.71 18.19 -6.18
N LYS A 80 -13.68 18.80 -6.76
CA LYS A 80 -12.39 18.14 -6.98
C LYS A 80 -11.58 18.04 -5.69
N ALA A 81 -10.85 16.94 -5.52
CA ALA A 81 -9.80 16.83 -4.52
C ALA A 81 -8.55 17.59 -4.97
N ASP A 82 -7.84 18.23 -4.05
CA ASP A 82 -6.57 18.91 -4.33
C ASP A 82 -5.49 17.89 -4.71
N LYS A 83 -5.55 16.72 -4.09
CA LYS A 83 -4.64 15.61 -4.36
C LYS A 83 -5.30 14.28 -4.08
N VAL A 84 -5.09 13.32 -4.98
CA VAL A 84 -5.47 11.91 -4.80
C VAL A 84 -4.20 11.07 -4.81
N GLU A 85 -4.03 10.25 -3.77
CA GLU A 85 -2.88 9.37 -3.63
C GLU A 85 -3.38 7.92 -3.47
N PRO A 86 -2.93 6.97 -4.30
CA PRO A 86 -3.22 5.56 -4.06
C PRO A 86 -2.51 5.10 -2.79
N ILE A 87 -3.22 4.34 -1.96
CA ILE A 87 -2.65 3.68 -0.79
C ILE A 87 -2.20 2.29 -1.24
N LEU A 88 -0.89 2.06 -1.23
CA LEU A 88 -0.27 0.79 -1.71
C LEU A 88 -0.34 -0.34 -0.68
N ARG A 89 -0.94 -0.11 0.48
CA ARG A 89 -1.18 -1.16 1.46
C ARG A 89 -2.23 -2.12 0.92
N GLU A 90 -2.09 -3.39 1.26
CA GLU A 90 -3.12 -4.38 0.99
C GLU A 90 -4.47 -3.92 1.55
N ILE A 91 -5.51 -4.06 0.74
CA ILE A 91 -6.86 -3.65 1.13
C ILE A 91 -7.32 -4.60 2.21
N CYS A 92 -7.85 -4.05 3.30
CA CYS A 92 -8.44 -4.85 4.35
C CYS A 92 -9.58 -5.68 3.76
N THR A 93 -9.35 -6.98 3.58
CA THR A 93 -10.34 -7.95 3.07
C THR A 93 -11.29 -8.42 4.17
N LEU A 94 -11.19 -7.80 5.35
CA LEU A 94 -11.88 -8.20 6.57
C LEU A 94 -12.77 -7.04 7.01
N GLY A 95 -14.01 -7.35 7.38
CA GLY A 95 -15.01 -6.36 7.80
C GLY A 95 -16.20 -6.20 6.84
N PRO A 96 -17.24 -5.42 7.21
CA PRO A 96 -18.48 -5.33 6.44
C PRO A 96 -18.29 -4.78 5.03
N LEU A 97 -17.38 -3.81 4.87
CA LEU A 97 -17.08 -3.22 3.57
C LEU A 97 -16.49 -4.26 2.62
N ALA A 98 -15.58 -5.11 3.10
CA ALA A 98 -14.95 -6.14 2.27
C ALA A 98 -15.95 -7.16 1.70
N GLN A 99 -17.10 -7.37 2.34
CA GLN A 99 -18.13 -8.30 1.87
C GLN A 99 -18.88 -7.82 0.63
N ILE A 100 -18.89 -6.50 0.38
CA ILE A 100 -19.62 -5.89 -0.73
C ILE A 100 -18.71 -5.42 -1.87
N LEU A 101 -17.39 -5.42 -1.65
CA LEU A 101 -16.40 -5.00 -2.62
C LEU A 101 -16.14 -6.09 -3.67
N SER A 102 -15.93 -5.68 -4.92
CA SER A 102 -15.46 -6.59 -5.97
C SER A 102 -14.01 -7.04 -5.76
N ASP A 103 -13.58 -8.00 -6.57
CA ASP A 103 -12.20 -8.49 -6.67
C ASP A 103 -11.21 -7.43 -7.17
N LYS A 104 -11.71 -6.32 -7.75
CA LYS A 104 -10.89 -5.23 -8.29
C LYS A 104 -11.12 -3.96 -7.51
N THR A 105 -10.28 -3.75 -6.51
CA THR A 105 -10.37 -2.57 -5.64
C THR A 105 -9.05 -1.81 -5.56
N MET A 106 -9.14 -0.55 -5.14
CA MET A 106 -7.99 0.31 -4.85
C MET A 106 -8.33 1.20 -3.66
N ARG A 107 -7.45 1.26 -2.65
CA ARG A 107 -7.57 2.28 -1.60
C ARG A 107 -6.94 3.59 -2.05
N ALA A 108 -7.62 4.68 -1.72
CA ALA A 108 -7.19 6.02 -2.09
C ALA A 108 -7.36 6.99 -0.92
N LYS A 109 -6.42 7.92 -0.85
CA LYS A 109 -6.44 9.06 0.06
C LYS A 109 -6.72 10.32 -0.75
N PHE A 110 -7.69 11.09 -0.31
CA PHE A 110 -8.14 12.33 -0.94
C PHE A 110 -7.88 13.49 -0.01
N ARG A 111 -7.10 14.48 -0.47
CA ARG A 111 -6.93 15.76 0.23
C ARG A 111 -7.87 16.78 -0.39
N SER A 112 -8.72 17.42 0.42
CA SER A 112 -9.58 18.52 -0.02
C SER A 112 -9.64 19.59 1.06
N GLY A 113 -9.01 20.73 0.80
CA GLY A 113 -8.73 21.77 1.76
C GLY A 113 -7.92 21.24 2.95
N LYS A 114 -8.43 21.48 4.16
CA LYS A 114 -7.81 21.01 5.42
C LYS A 114 -8.24 19.59 5.81
N LYS A 115 -9.01 18.88 4.98
CA LYS A 115 -9.56 17.56 5.29
C LYS A 115 -8.85 16.48 4.50
N VAL A 116 -8.62 15.35 5.16
CA VAL A 116 -8.17 14.10 4.56
C VAL A 116 -9.33 13.11 4.61
N TYR A 117 -9.64 12.51 3.47
CA TYR A 117 -10.58 11.40 3.36
C TYR A 117 -9.79 10.17 2.93
N LYS A 118 -10.17 9.01 3.47
CA LYS A 118 -9.74 7.72 2.95
C LYS A 118 -10.95 6.97 2.46
N GLY A 119 -10.74 6.13 1.45
CA GLY A 119 -11.80 5.29 0.94
C GLY A 119 -11.29 4.20 0.04
N THR A 120 -12.18 3.27 -0.25
CA THR A 120 -11.95 2.17 -1.18
C THR A 120 -12.77 2.39 -2.45
N VAL A 121 -12.07 2.39 -3.58
CA VAL A 121 -12.63 2.43 -4.92
C VAL A 121 -12.87 1.01 -5.38
N ASP A 122 -14.14 0.65 -5.61
CA ASP A 122 -14.50 -0.54 -6.36
C ASP A 122 -14.39 -0.23 -7.86
N VAL A 123 -13.34 -0.74 -8.49
CA VAL A 123 -13.01 -0.44 -9.90
C VAL A 123 -14.00 -1.10 -10.85
N LYS A 124 -14.55 -2.26 -10.49
CA LYS A 124 -15.50 -3.00 -11.33
C LYS A 124 -16.87 -2.36 -11.33
N ASN A 125 -17.33 -1.96 -10.14
CA ASN A 125 -18.64 -1.36 -9.96
C ASN A 125 -18.62 0.18 -10.10
N GLU A 126 -17.43 0.78 -10.22
CA GLU A 126 -17.21 2.23 -10.27
C GLU A 126 -17.86 2.96 -9.08
N VAL A 127 -17.62 2.46 -7.87
CA VAL A 127 -18.16 3.04 -6.63
C VAL A 127 -17.03 3.44 -5.70
N LEU A 128 -17.17 4.60 -5.04
CA LEU A 128 -16.26 5.05 -3.99
C LEU A 128 -16.94 4.90 -2.63
N HIS A 129 -16.34 4.07 -1.78
CA HIS A 129 -16.75 3.90 -0.39
C HIS A 129 -15.82 4.71 0.51
N ILE A 130 -16.36 5.72 1.19
CA ILE A 130 -15.60 6.57 2.11
C ILE A 130 -15.56 5.92 3.49
N GLU A 131 -14.37 5.89 4.07
CA GLU A 131 -14.12 5.37 5.42
C GLU A 131 -14.19 6.54 6.42
N GLU A 132 -15.11 6.45 7.37
CA GLU A 132 -15.26 7.44 8.44
C GLU A 132 -14.17 7.23 9.51
N PRO A 133 -13.46 8.30 9.91
CA PRO A 133 -12.48 8.20 10.99
C PRO A 133 -13.15 8.28 12.37
N GLU A 134 -12.54 7.62 13.34
CA GLU A 134 -12.83 7.75 14.76
C GLU A 134 -11.97 8.88 15.37
N LEU A 135 -12.56 9.74 16.21
CA LEU A 135 -11.81 10.80 16.89
C LEU A 135 -11.19 10.24 18.17
N VAL A 136 -9.85 10.21 18.21
CA VAL A 136 -9.11 9.66 19.35
C VAL A 136 -8.20 10.73 19.96
N PRO A 137 -8.25 10.94 21.30
CA PRO A 137 -7.39 11.89 22.01
C PRO A 137 -5.95 11.38 22.10
N VAL A 138 -5.20 11.59 21.03
CA VAL A 138 -3.79 11.18 20.91
C VAL A 138 -2.86 12.18 21.59
N TYR A 139 -3.23 13.46 21.68
CA TYR A 139 -2.47 14.50 22.39
C TYR A 139 -3.34 15.13 23.49
N ALA A 140 -2.73 15.73 24.51
CA ALA A 140 -3.41 16.11 25.76
C ALA A 140 -4.73 16.88 25.56
N ASP A 141 -4.75 17.78 24.57
CA ASP A 141 -5.87 18.68 24.29
C ASP A 141 -6.42 18.53 22.85
N GLU A 142 -5.94 17.55 22.07
CA GLU A 142 -6.31 17.38 20.66
C GLU A 142 -6.70 15.94 20.35
N SER A 143 -7.93 15.77 19.86
CA SER A 143 -8.37 14.53 19.24
C SER A 143 -8.07 14.57 17.74
N ILE A 144 -7.41 13.53 17.25
CA ILE A 144 -7.09 13.39 15.83
C ILE A 144 -7.98 12.30 15.19
N PRO A 145 -8.35 12.45 13.91
CA PRO A 145 -9.06 11.40 13.19
C PRO A 145 -8.14 10.20 12.93
N LEU A 146 -8.57 9.02 13.38
CA LEU A 146 -7.92 7.74 13.13
C LEU A 146 -8.85 6.81 12.33
N TRP A 147 -8.29 6.13 11.34
CA TRP A 147 -8.98 5.13 10.54
C TRP A 147 -8.72 3.74 11.12
N LYS A 148 -9.81 3.04 11.39
CA LYS A 148 -9.82 1.69 11.95
C LYS A 148 -9.73 0.64 10.84
N GLU A 149 -8.77 -0.26 10.95
CA GLU A 149 -8.55 -1.36 10.01
C GLU A 149 -8.54 -2.70 10.76
N VAL A 150 -9.25 -3.71 10.23
CA VAL A 150 -9.27 -5.05 10.82
C VAL A 150 -8.25 -5.94 10.12
N SER A 151 -7.05 -6.08 10.68
CA SER A 151 -5.98 -6.83 9.98
C SER A 151 -6.05 -8.35 10.15
N LYS A 152 -6.79 -8.86 11.16
CA LYS A 152 -6.99 -10.32 11.36
C LYS A 152 -8.38 -10.63 11.92
N LEU A 153 -8.95 -11.77 11.53
CA LEU A 153 -10.17 -12.35 12.10
C LEU A 153 -9.88 -13.66 12.87
N HIS A 154 -10.77 -14.00 13.79
CA HIS A 154 -10.92 -15.35 14.34
C HIS A 154 -11.72 -16.24 13.39
N LYS A 155 -11.76 -17.55 13.67
CA LYS A 155 -12.50 -18.53 12.85
C LYS A 155 -14.01 -18.26 12.80
N ASN A 156 -14.57 -17.66 13.86
CA ASN A 156 -15.98 -17.26 13.95
C ASN A 156 -16.28 -15.94 13.23
N GLY A 157 -15.27 -15.29 12.61
CA GLY A 157 -15.42 -14.03 11.90
C GLY A 157 -15.28 -12.78 12.79
N THR A 158 -15.11 -12.90 14.11
CA THR A 158 -14.88 -11.72 14.97
C THR A 158 -13.47 -11.15 14.75
N PRO A 159 -13.28 -9.82 14.83
CA PRO A 159 -11.97 -9.21 14.73
C PRO A 159 -11.01 -9.78 15.78
N LYS A 160 -9.80 -10.15 15.34
CA LYS A 160 -8.70 -10.64 16.19
C LYS A 160 -7.61 -9.58 16.38
N LYS A 161 -7.34 -8.79 15.34
CA LYS A 161 -6.42 -7.65 15.40
C LYS A 161 -7.07 -6.47 14.69
N VAL A 162 -7.06 -5.33 15.36
CA VAL A 162 -7.53 -4.04 14.85
C VAL A 162 -6.38 -3.03 14.96
N GLU A 163 -6.18 -2.24 13.93
CA GLU A 163 -5.10 -1.25 13.83
C GLU A 163 -5.71 0.13 13.56
N TYR A 164 -5.15 1.16 14.19
CA TYR A 164 -5.63 2.55 14.08
C TYR A 164 -4.55 3.41 13.44
N TYR A 165 -4.88 4.05 12.31
CA TYR A 165 -3.95 4.84 11.51
C TYR A 165 -4.39 6.29 11.34
N ASP A 166 -3.47 7.25 11.35
CA ASP A 166 -3.79 8.64 11.00
C ASP A 166 -3.87 8.87 9.48
N GLY A 167 -4.12 10.13 9.07
CA GLY A 167 -4.20 10.53 7.66
C GLY A 167 -2.88 10.40 6.88
N ASN A 168 -1.76 10.16 7.56
CA ASN A 168 -0.44 9.92 6.97
C ASN A 168 -0.03 8.45 7.00
N GLU A 169 -0.94 7.55 7.39
CA GLU A 169 -0.69 6.11 7.52
C GLU A 169 0.25 5.73 8.69
N PHE A 170 0.42 6.60 9.68
CA PHE A 170 1.15 6.25 10.90
C PHE A 170 0.25 5.53 11.91
N PRO A 171 0.71 4.43 12.52
CA PRO A 171 -0.06 3.73 13.53
C PRO A 171 -0.11 4.52 14.85
N HIS A 172 -1.28 4.56 15.47
CA HIS A 172 -1.53 5.18 16.78
C HIS A 172 -2.18 4.23 17.79
N GLY A 173 -2.48 3.00 17.40
CA GLY A 173 -2.91 1.95 18.31
C GLY A 173 -3.12 0.61 17.61
N GLU A 174 -3.03 -0.45 18.41
CA GLU A 174 -3.37 -1.80 18.02
C GLU A 174 -4.18 -2.48 19.13
N GLU A 175 -5.28 -3.10 18.76
CA GLU A 175 -6.11 -3.89 19.67
C GLU A 175 -6.05 -5.35 19.26
N TYR A 176 -5.63 -6.20 20.18
CA TYR A 176 -5.69 -7.65 20.06
C TYR A 176 -6.93 -8.11 20.82
N LEU A 177 -7.82 -8.82 20.13
CA LEU A 177 -9.12 -9.18 20.66
C LEU A 177 -9.24 -10.70 20.78
N ASP A 178 -9.98 -11.16 21.79
CA ASP A 178 -10.38 -12.56 21.91
C ASP A 178 -11.59 -12.90 21.02
N GLU A 179 -12.05 -14.14 21.05
CA GLU A 179 -13.16 -14.59 20.20
C GLU A 179 -14.49 -13.87 20.53
N ASN A 180 -14.60 -13.28 21.73
CA ASN A 180 -15.74 -12.51 22.21
C ASN A 180 -15.57 -11.00 21.97
N GLY A 181 -14.43 -10.55 21.44
CA GLY A 181 -14.12 -9.15 21.22
C GLY A 181 -13.53 -8.42 22.44
N ALA A 182 -13.12 -9.13 23.50
CA ALA A 182 -12.46 -8.53 24.65
C ALA A 182 -10.98 -8.26 24.39
N LEU A 183 -10.46 -7.15 24.92
CA LEU A 183 -9.06 -6.74 24.78
C LEU A 183 -8.11 -7.74 25.46
N LYS A 184 -7.03 -8.07 24.76
CA LYS A 184 -5.97 -8.97 25.22
C LYS A 184 -4.66 -8.24 25.41
N ARG A 185 -3.77 -8.88 26.18
CA ARG A 185 -2.38 -8.44 26.35
C ARG A 185 -1.70 -8.22 25.00
N GLY A 186 -0.90 -7.16 24.92
CA GLY A 186 -0.23 -6.74 23.69
C GLY A 186 -0.99 -5.66 22.93
N SER A 187 -2.26 -5.39 23.31
CA SER A 187 -2.96 -4.20 22.84
C SER A 187 -2.27 -2.96 23.39
N TRP A 188 -2.08 -1.96 22.54
CA TRP A 188 -1.47 -0.68 22.89
C TRP A 188 -2.17 0.44 22.17
N ARG A 189 -2.11 1.65 22.73
CA ARG A 189 -2.64 2.85 22.11
C ARG A 189 -1.79 4.05 22.48
N ARG A 190 -1.88 5.11 21.69
CA ARG A 190 -1.40 6.44 22.08
C ARG A 190 -2.56 7.26 22.63
N TYR A 191 -2.46 7.65 23.88
CA TYR A 191 -3.45 8.47 24.57
C TYR A 191 -2.75 9.64 25.26
N LYS A 192 -3.18 10.87 24.92
CA LYS A 192 -2.64 12.11 25.51
C LYS A 192 -1.11 12.21 25.50
N GLY A 193 -0.47 11.84 24.40
CA GLY A 193 0.96 11.94 24.16
C GLY A 193 1.78 10.81 24.79
N ARG A 194 1.13 9.83 25.42
CA ARG A 194 1.79 8.67 26.03
C ARG A 194 1.31 7.41 25.36
N GLU A 195 2.22 6.46 25.20
CA GLU A 195 1.84 5.10 24.85
C GLU A 195 1.33 4.42 26.12
N GLU A 196 0.24 3.69 25.96
CA GLU A 196 -0.40 2.91 27.01
C GLU A 196 -0.60 1.49 26.51
N TYR A 197 -0.43 0.50 27.38
CA TYR A 197 -0.72 -0.91 27.09
C TYR A 197 -1.90 -1.40 27.91
N TRP A 198 -2.64 -2.34 27.33
CA TRP A 198 -3.76 -2.99 28.01
C TRP A 198 -3.24 -4.05 28.99
N ASN A 199 -3.56 -3.86 30.27
CA ASN A 199 -3.37 -4.84 31.32
C ASN A 199 -4.67 -5.65 31.51
N PRO A 200 -4.74 -6.91 31.01
CA PRO A 200 -5.97 -7.70 31.10
C PRO A 200 -6.29 -8.20 32.52
N GLU A 201 -5.33 -8.19 33.45
CA GLU A 201 -5.59 -8.61 34.83
C GLU A 201 -6.32 -7.52 35.62
N LYS A 202 -6.04 -6.25 35.30
CA LYS A 202 -6.66 -5.08 35.92
C LYS A 202 -7.80 -4.48 35.09
N GLU A 203 -7.93 -4.91 33.82
CA GLU A 203 -8.84 -4.33 32.83
C GLU A 203 -8.62 -2.82 32.64
N GLU A 204 -7.35 -2.39 32.65
CA GLU A 204 -6.97 -0.98 32.58
C GLU A 204 -5.83 -0.75 31.58
N TRP A 205 -5.76 0.48 31.06
CA TRP A 205 -4.64 0.96 30.26
C TRP A 205 -3.56 1.54 31.17
N GLU A 206 -2.34 1.02 31.07
CA GLU A 206 -1.20 1.47 31.88
C GLU A 206 -0.15 2.16 30.99
N PRO A 207 0.46 3.27 31.44
CA PRO A 207 1.50 3.96 30.68
C PRO A 207 2.76 3.10 30.54
N ILE A 208 3.50 3.33 29.45
CA ILE A 208 4.78 2.66 29.21
C ILE A 208 5.85 2.96 30.24
#